data_AF-A0A7S2EVE8-F1
#
_entry.id   AF-A0A7S2EVE8-F1
#
_cell.length_a   1.000
_cell.length_b   1.000
_cell.length_c   1.000
_cell.angle_alpha   90.00
_cell.angle_beta   90.00
_cell.angle_gamma   90.00
#
_symmetry.space_group_name_H-M   'P 1'
#
loop_
_entity.id
_entity.type
_entity.pdbx_description
1 polymer ?
#
loop_
_entity_poly.entity_id
_entity_poly.type
_entity_poly.pdbx_seq_one_letter_code
_entity_poly.pdbx_strand_id
1 'polypeptide(L)'
;FLSEYPTIVDFLENFGHFLCARHHSWHKNKGPLLTLAQLMSILPRLIERHYSISSSPNDHGKKVSITVGVVHVKTSAGVMIHGVCSNYLAQLSPLQDRVRIQIKRSTFRGPSTMASPVIMIGAGTGLAPMMGFLSDRNHERHSIKGEDKKLRECH
;
A
#
# COMPACT_ATOMS: atom_id res chain seq x y z
N PHE A 1 6.21 -22.22 -4.99
CA PHE A 1 7.53 -21.66 -5.33
C PHE A 1 7.60 -20.15 -5.11
N LEU A 2 6.99 -19.31 -5.96
CA LEU A 2 6.94 -17.85 -5.70
C LEU A 2 5.98 -17.44 -4.58
N SER A 3 5.10 -18.34 -4.15
CA SER A 3 4.21 -18.16 -3.00
C SER A 3 4.92 -18.32 -1.65
N GLU A 4 6.06 -19.00 -1.60
CA GLU A 4 6.85 -19.21 -0.36
C GLU A 4 7.88 -18.12 -0.12
N TYR A 5 8.27 -17.37 -1.16
CA TYR A 5 9.30 -16.35 -1.10
C TYR A 5 8.74 -15.03 -1.66
N PRO A 6 8.04 -14.24 -0.82
CA PRO A 6 7.30 -13.07 -1.30
C PRO A 6 8.23 -11.94 -1.80
N THR A 7 9.51 -11.96 -1.43
CA THR A 7 10.52 -11.02 -1.91
C THR A 7 11.78 -11.73 -2.41
N ILE A 8 12.57 -11.07 -3.27
CA ILE A 8 13.87 -11.60 -3.69
C ILE A 8 14.84 -11.71 -2.51
N VAL A 9 14.62 -10.94 -1.43
CA VAL A 9 15.40 -10.98 -0.19
C VAL A 9 15.04 -12.23 0.61
N ASP A 10 13.74 -12.51 0.84
CA ASP A 10 13.29 -13.78 1.45
C ASP A 10 13.73 -15.00 0.64
N PHE A 11 13.70 -14.88 -0.69
CA PHE A 11 14.25 -15.90 -1.56
C PHE A 11 15.76 -16.03 -1.32
N LEU A 12 16.57 -14.97 -1.39
CA LEU A 12 18.02 -15.10 -1.22
C LEU A 12 18.42 -15.59 0.18
N GLU A 13 17.70 -15.21 1.23
CA GLU A 13 17.96 -15.60 2.62
C GLU A 13 17.55 -17.06 2.92
N ASN A 14 16.38 -17.52 2.47
CA ASN A 14 15.90 -18.88 2.75
C ASN A 14 16.23 -19.91 1.64
N PHE A 15 16.38 -19.47 0.40
CA PHE A 15 16.65 -20.33 -0.75
C PHE A 15 18.14 -20.68 -0.91
N GLY A 16 19.05 -19.94 -0.25
CA GLY A 16 20.47 -20.31 -0.15
C GLY A 16 20.67 -21.73 0.38
N HIS A 17 19.78 -22.19 1.26
CA HIS A 17 19.80 -23.54 1.82
C HIS A 17 19.33 -24.64 0.84
N PHE A 18 18.64 -24.26 -0.24
CA PHE A 18 18.18 -25.15 -1.34
C PHE A 18 19.17 -25.16 -2.52
N LEU A 19 19.95 -24.09 -2.70
CA LEU A 19 21.07 -24.03 -3.65
C LEU A 19 22.27 -24.88 -3.18
N CYS A 20 22.41 -25.09 -1.87
CA CYS A 20 23.33 -26.06 -1.27
C CYS A 20 22.56 -27.31 -0.85
N ALA A 21 22.50 -28.32 -1.72
CA ALA A 21 21.84 -29.59 -1.43
C ALA A 21 22.37 -30.23 -0.13
N ARG A 22 21.52 -30.35 0.89
CA ARG A 22 21.70 -31.28 2.00
C ARG A 22 21.29 -32.68 1.51
N HIS A 23 22.18 -33.37 0.81
CA HIS A 23 21.93 -34.75 0.40
C HIS A 23 22.97 -35.69 1.02
N HIS A 24 22.47 -36.58 1.87
CA HIS A 24 23.20 -37.69 2.46
C HIS A 24 23.42 -38.77 1.37
N SER A 25 24.22 -38.49 0.34
CA SER A 25 24.71 -39.52 -0.60
C SER A 25 25.85 -39.00 -1.48
N TRP A 26 27.08 -39.26 -1.02
CA TRP A 26 28.24 -39.81 -1.73
C TRP A 26 28.45 -39.61 -3.26
N HIS A 27 28.08 -38.48 -3.87
CA HIS A 27 28.69 -38.05 -5.14
C HIS A 27 29.01 -36.55 -5.14
N LYS A 28 30.31 -36.24 -5.25
CA LYS A 28 30.91 -34.92 -5.37
C LYS A 28 30.37 -34.16 -6.60
N ASN A 29 30.21 -32.83 -6.43
CA ASN A 29 29.87 -31.82 -7.45
C ASN A 29 28.47 -31.89 -8.08
N LYS A 30 27.50 -31.19 -7.48
CA LYS A 30 26.49 -30.42 -8.24
C LYS A 30 26.22 -29.11 -7.50
N GLY A 31 26.75 -28.01 -8.05
CA GLY A 31 26.37 -26.66 -7.63
C GLY A 31 24.89 -26.38 -7.92
N PRO A 32 24.39 -25.17 -7.61
CA PRO A 32 23.00 -24.82 -7.84
C PRO A 32 22.57 -25.06 -9.30
N LEU A 33 21.37 -25.63 -9.48
CA LEU A 33 20.79 -25.95 -10.81
C LEU A 33 20.62 -24.72 -11.73
N LEU A 34 20.55 -23.52 -11.15
CA LEU A 34 20.43 -22.25 -11.86
C LEU A 34 21.41 -21.23 -11.27
N THR A 35 22.08 -20.50 -12.15
CA THR A 35 22.89 -19.32 -11.76
C THR A 35 21.98 -18.15 -11.37
N LEU A 36 22.50 -17.22 -10.56
CA LEU A 36 21.76 -15.99 -10.19
C LEU A 36 21.31 -15.20 -11.44
N ALA A 37 22.16 -15.14 -12.47
CA ALA A 37 21.84 -14.46 -13.73
C ALA A 37 20.64 -15.11 -14.45
N GLN A 38 20.61 -16.45 -14.51
CA GLN A 38 19.48 -17.18 -15.08
C GLN A 38 18.20 -16.96 -14.27
N LEU A 39 18.30 -16.96 -12.94
CA LEU A 39 17.14 -16.69 -12.09
C LEU A 39 16.58 -15.28 -12.30
N MET A 40 17.45 -14.26 -12.32
CA MET A 40 17.04 -12.87 -12.56
C MET A 40 16.37 -12.68 -13.93
N SER A 41 16.72 -13.51 -14.93
CA SER A 41 16.07 -13.48 -16.25
C SER A 41 14.65 -14.04 -16.26
N ILE A 42 14.32 -14.91 -15.30
CA ILE A 42 13.02 -15.61 -15.21
C ILE A 42 12.05 -14.84 -14.29
N LEU A 43 12.56 -14.19 -13.25
CA LEU A 43 11.72 -13.56 -12.25
C LEU A 43 10.97 -12.34 -12.81
N PRO A 44 9.65 -12.20 -12.54
CA PRO A 44 8.89 -11.04 -12.96
C PRO A 44 9.37 -9.79 -12.21
N ARG A 45 9.34 -8.65 -12.91
CA ARG A 45 9.64 -7.36 -12.28
C ARG A 45 8.60 -7.03 -11.20
N LEU A 46 9.09 -6.47 -10.09
CA LEU A 46 8.22 -5.98 -9.03
C LEU A 46 7.43 -4.76 -9.53
N ILE A 47 6.10 -4.83 -9.40
CA ILE A 47 5.20 -3.74 -9.78
C ILE A 47 4.82 -2.87 -8.58
N GLU A 48 4.46 -1.62 -8.84
CA GLU A 48 3.93 -0.72 -7.82
C GLU A 48 2.57 -1.19 -7.28
N ARG A 49 2.25 -0.82 -6.03
CA ARG A 49 0.96 -1.11 -5.40
C ARG A 49 0.17 0.18 -5.27
N HIS A 50 -1.10 0.14 -5.71
CA HIS A 50 -2.00 1.27 -5.63
C HIS A 50 -2.82 1.23 -4.33
N TYR A 51 -2.93 2.39 -3.70
CA TYR A 51 -3.76 2.61 -2.51
C TYR A 51 -4.63 3.84 -2.71
N SER A 52 -5.84 3.80 -2.16
CA SER A 52 -6.73 4.95 -2.11
C SER A 52 -6.23 5.93 -1.05
N ILE A 53 -6.10 7.20 -1.42
CA ILE A 53 -5.72 8.27 -0.50
C ILE A 53 -6.86 8.52 0.48
N SER A 54 -6.55 8.60 1.77
CA SER A 54 -7.50 8.82 2.86
C SER A 54 -7.46 10.22 3.48
N SER A 55 -6.64 11.11 2.92
CA SER A 55 -6.55 12.52 3.29
C SER A 55 -7.14 13.44 2.23
N SER A 56 -7.53 14.64 2.66
CA SER A 56 -7.91 15.76 1.79
C SER A 56 -6.72 16.73 1.63
N PRO A 57 -6.44 17.25 0.42
CA PRO A 57 -5.43 18.29 0.22
C PRO A 57 -5.81 19.63 0.87
N ASN A 58 -7.11 19.90 1.02
CA ASN A 58 -7.61 21.14 1.64
C ASN A 58 -7.45 21.12 3.17
N ASP A 59 -7.57 19.95 3.77
CA ASP A 59 -7.49 19.77 5.22
C ASP A 59 -6.05 19.52 5.71
N HIS A 60 -5.26 18.74 4.95
CA HIS A 60 -3.94 18.27 5.38
C HIS A 60 -2.76 18.84 4.55
N GLY A 61 -3.03 19.73 3.60
CA GLY A 61 -2.02 20.43 2.80
C GLY A 61 -1.12 19.48 2.00
N LYS A 62 0.18 19.45 2.33
CA LYS A 62 1.20 18.61 1.66
C LYS A 62 1.32 17.19 2.22
N LYS A 63 0.46 16.78 3.16
CA LYS A 63 0.47 15.43 3.73
C LYS A 63 -0.50 14.52 2.99
N VAL A 64 -0.04 13.31 2.68
CA VAL A 64 -0.85 12.26 2.05
C VAL A 64 -0.97 11.10 3.02
N SER A 65 -2.20 10.72 3.33
CA SER A 65 -2.51 9.56 4.16
C SER A 65 -3.09 8.43 3.31
N ILE A 66 -2.80 7.18 3.69
CA ILE A 66 -3.38 5.98 3.10
C ILE A 66 -3.86 5.05 4.23
N THR A 67 -4.90 4.28 3.97
CA THR A 67 -5.38 3.25 4.91
C THR A 67 -5.09 1.88 4.32
N VAL A 68 -4.20 1.13 4.96
CA VAL A 68 -3.69 -0.15 4.46
C VAL A 68 -4.04 -1.27 5.42
N GLY A 69 -4.68 -2.33 4.91
CA GLY A 69 -4.83 -3.58 5.64
C GLY A 69 -3.56 -4.41 5.48
N VAL A 70 -2.93 -4.79 6.60
CA VAL A 70 -1.72 -5.63 6.55
C VAL A 70 -2.11 -7.06 6.19
N VAL A 71 -1.58 -7.54 5.07
CA VAL A 71 -1.94 -8.86 4.53
C VAL A 71 -1.05 -9.93 5.15
N HIS A 72 -1.69 -10.84 5.88
CA HIS A 72 -1.15 -12.11 6.35
C HIS A 72 -2.13 -13.21 5.97
N VAL A 73 -1.74 -14.11 5.07
CA VAL A 73 -2.63 -15.17 4.58
C VAL A 73 -2.00 -16.51 4.84
N LYS A 74 -2.73 -17.40 5.51
CA LYS A 74 -2.34 -18.81 5.63
C LYS A 74 -2.81 -19.57 4.40
N THR A 75 -1.89 -20.21 3.71
CA THR A 75 -2.22 -21.11 2.60
C THR A 75 -2.87 -22.39 3.09
N SER A 76 -3.54 -23.12 2.19
CA SER A 76 -4.05 -24.47 2.48
C SER A 76 -2.95 -25.45 2.90
N ALA A 77 -1.72 -25.24 2.46
CA ALA A 77 -0.53 -26.00 2.87
C ALA A 77 0.00 -25.59 4.26
N GLY A 78 -0.64 -24.63 4.94
CA GLY A 78 -0.27 -24.18 6.28
C GLY A 78 0.83 -23.11 6.34
N VAL A 79 1.41 -22.73 5.20
CA VAL A 79 2.44 -21.69 5.10
C VAL A 79 1.83 -20.30 5.20
N MET A 80 2.43 -19.42 6.01
CA MET A 80 2.04 -18.02 6.13
C MET A 80 2.69 -17.18 5.03
N ILE A 81 1.88 -16.47 4.27
CA ILE A 81 2.31 -15.55 3.20
C ILE A 81 2.03 -14.12 3.64
N HIS A 82 3.06 -13.29 3.48
CA HIS A 82 3.03 -11.88 3.79
C HIS A 82 2.88 -11.05 2.52
N GLY A 83 1.96 -10.09 2.52
CA GLY A 83 1.88 -9.10 1.44
C GLY A 83 3.11 -8.20 1.44
N VAL A 84 3.86 -8.16 0.33
CA VAL A 84 5.12 -7.42 0.20
C VAL A 84 4.99 -5.97 0.62
N CYS A 85 4.14 -5.20 -0.06
CA CYS A 85 4.05 -3.75 0.16
C CYS A 85 3.39 -3.41 1.52
N SER A 86 2.37 -4.16 1.93
CA SER A 86 1.67 -3.88 3.19
C SER A 86 2.55 -4.16 4.41
N ASN A 87 3.34 -5.23 4.40
CA ASN A 87 4.27 -5.54 5.49
C ASN A 87 5.47 -4.58 5.46
N TYR A 88 5.98 -4.26 4.27
CA TYR A 88 7.01 -3.23 4.12
C TYR A 88 6.58 -1.91 4.77
N LEU A 89 5.38 -1.41 4.45
CA LEU A 89 4.83 -0.19 5.05
C LEU A 89 4.63 -0.30 6.56
N ALA A 90 4.24 -1.48 7.07
CA ALA A 90 4.02 -1.72 8.50
C ALA A 90 5.32 -1.74 9.32
N GLN A 91 6.46 -2.03 8.68
CA GLN A 91 7.78 -2.07 9.32
C GLN A 91 8.50 -0.72 9.34
N LEU A 92 7.96 0.29 8.64
CA LEU A 92 8.60 1.61 8.55
C LEU A 92 8.55 2.35 9.88
N SER A 93 9.68 2.96 10.24
CA SER A 93 9.80 3.82 11.40
C SER A 93 9.39 5.25 11.06
N PRO A 94 8.45 5.85 11.82
CA PRO A 94 8.07 7.25 11.64
C PRO A 94 9.30 8.17 11.70
N LEU A 95 9.37 9.15 10.79
CA LEU A 95 10.40 10.20 10.71
C LEU A 95 11.79 9.76 10.22
N GLN A 96 12.11 8.47 10.23
CA GLN A 96 13.41 7.96 9.80
C GLN A 96 13.36 7.47 8.36
N ASP A 97 12.34 6.69 8.03
CA ASP A 97 12.22 6.05 6.73
C ASP A 97 11.52 6.95 5.70
N ARG A 98 11.87 6.73 4.44
CA ARG A 98 11.27 7.41 3.28
C ARG A 98 10.78 6.39 2.27
N VAL A 99 9.60 6.65 1.72
CA VAL A 99 8.98 5.82 0.68
C VAL A 99 8.86 6.62 -0.60
N ARG A 100 9.22 5.99 -1.73
CA ARG A 100 8.96 6.56 -3.05
C ARG A 100 7.50 6.32 -3.40
N ILE A 101 6.75 7.40 -3.62
CA ILE A 101 5.34 7.35 -4.02
C ILE A 101 5.11 8.12 -5.31
N GLN A 102 4.11 7.70 -6.08
CA GLN A 102 3.61 8.42 -7.24
C GLN A 102 2.09 8.57 -7.11
N ILE A 103 1.58 9.78 -7.34
CA ILE A 103 0.15 10.05 -7.30
C ILE A 103 -0.43 9.80 -8.69
N LYS A 104 -1.39 8.88 -8.77
CA LYS A 104 -2.17 8.63 -9.98
C LYS A 104 -3.53 9.31 -9.86
N ARG A 105 -3.89 10.12 -10.86
CA ARG A 105 -5.21 10.77 -10.89
C ARG A 105 -6.30 9.71 -11.05
N SER A 106 -7.34 9.82 -10.22
CA SER A 106 -8.54 9.00 -10.26
C SER A 106 -9.74 9.84 -10.71
N THR A 107 -10.73 9.20 -11.33
CA THR A 107 -12.04 9.78 -11.65
C THR A 107 -12.98 9.79 -10.43
N PHE A 108 -12.58 9.15 -9.32
CA PHE A 108 -13.32 9.20 -8.06
C PHE A 108 -13.26 10.61 -7.48
N ARG A 109 -14.37 11.34 -7.61
CA ARG A 109 -14.58 12.71 -7.16
C ARG A 109 -16.00 12.82 -6.64
N GLY A 110 -16.22 13.71 -5.68
CA GLY A 110 -17.58 14.07 -5.30
C GLY A 110 -18.29 14.91 -6.34
N PRO A 111 -19.60 15.15 -6.14
CA PRO A 111 -20.34 16.13 -6.90
C PRO A 111 -19.75 17.53 -6.75
N SER A 112 -19.93 18.37 -7.77
CA SER A 112 -19.43 19.75 -7.81
C SER A 112 -20.09 20.68 -6.80
N THR A 113 -21.27 20.34 -6.30
CA THR A 113 -22.03 21.17 -5.37
C THR A 113 -22.16 20.52 -3.99
N MET A 114 -22.02 21.34 -2.95
CA MET A 114 -22.22 20.90 -1.57
C MET A 114 -23.68 20.50 -1.29
N ALA A 115 -24.64 21.05 -2.05
CA ALA A 115 -26.06 20.74 -1.92
C ALA A 115 -26.43 19.31 -2.37
N SER A 116 -25.64 18.71 -3.27
CA SER A 116 -25.90 17.34 -3.72
C SER A 116 -25.70 16.33 -2.60
N PRO A 117 -26.71 15.49 -2.30
CA PRO A 117 -26.54 14.41 -1.34
C PRO A 117 -25.56 13.36 -1.89
N VAL A 118 -24.77 12.76 -1.01
CA VAL A 118 -23.81 11.71 -1.37
C VAL A 118 -24.02 10.53 -0.44
N ILE A 119 -24.17 9.34 -1.03
CA ILE A 119 -24.22 8.08 -0.31
C ILE A 119 -22.86 7.38 -0.51
N MET A 120 -22.18 7.08 0.59
CA MET A 120 -20.89 6.40 0.60
C MET A 120 -21.06 5.02 1.23
N ILE A 121 -20.62 3.97 0.53
CA ILE A 121 -20.70 2.58 1.00
C ILE A 121 -19.30 1.98 0.92
N GLY A 122 -18.70 1.67 2.07
CA GLY A 122 -17.36 1.08 2.15
C GLY A 122 -17.21 0.23 3.39
N ALA A 123 -16.65 -0.97 3.21
CA ALA A 123 -16.27 -1.86 4.30
C ALA A 123 -14.74 -1.97 4.39
N GLY A 124 -14.20 -2.07 5.60
CA GLY A 124 -12.76 -2.21 5.85
C GLY A 124 -11.94 -1.08 5.22
N THR A 125 -10.90 -1.43 4.46
CA THR A 125 -10.02 -0.47 3.76
C THR A 125 -10.75 0.33 2.67
N GLY A 126 -11.95 -0.09 2.26
CA GLY A 126 -12.81 0.66 1.35
C GLY A 126 -13.26 2.02 1.90
N LEU A 127 -13.11 2.26 3.21
CA LEU A 127 -13.38 3.55 3.83
C LEU A 127 -12.33 4.62 3.48
N ALA A 128 -11.13 4.23 3.02
CA ALA A 128 -10.01 5.13 2.77
C ALA A 128 -10.41 6.41 1.99
N PRO A 129 -10.92 6.33 0.75
CA PRO A 129 -11.25 7.53 -0.02
C PRO A 129 -12.42 8.34 0.56
N MET A 130 -13.28 7.72 1.37
CA MET A 130 -14.43 8.38 1.99
C MET A 130 -13.98 9.31 3.12
N MET A 131 -12.92 8.94 3.86
CA MET A 131 -12.33 9.80 4.88
C MET A 131 -11.81 11.11 4.27
N GLY A 132 -11.06 11.02 3.17
CA GLY A 132 -10.59 12.21 2.44
C GLY A 132 -11.75 13.06 1.95
N PHE A 133 -12.78 12.43 1.39
CA PHE A 133 -13.96 13.13 0.91
C PHE A 133 -14.77 13.82 2.02
N LEU A 134 -14.90 13.19 3.19
CA LEU A 134 -15.54 13.77 4.37
C LEU A 134 -14.76 14.97 4.90
N SER A 135 -13.42 14.88 4.98
CA SER A 135 -12.55 16.00 5.34
C SER A 135 -12.72 17.17 4.36
N ASP A 136 -12.72 16.91 3.05
CA ASP A 136 -12.96 17.95 2.03
C ASP A 136 -14.30 18.66 2.24
N ARG A 137 -15.39 17.89 2.44
CA ARG A 137 -16.72 18.49 2.65
C ARG A 137 -16.84 19.27 3.95
N ASN A 138 -16.19 18.82 5.02
CA ASN A 138 -16.18 19.56 6.27
C ASN A 138 -15.42 20.88 6.11
N HIS A 139 -14.28 20.86 5.42
CA HIS A 139 -13.51 22.07 5.12
C HIS A 139 -14.33 23.10 4.33
N GLU A 140 -15.03 22.67 3.28
CA GLU A 140 -15.91 23.54 2.49
C GLU A 140 -17.07 24.10 3.34
N ARG A 141 -17.69 23.29 4.20
CA ARG A 141 -18.75 23.76 5.12
C ARG A 141 -18.27 24.81 6.11
N HIS A 142 -17.07 24.63 6.67
CA HIS A 142 -16.48 25.60 7.59
C HIS A 142 -16.13 26.91 6.89
N SER A 143 -15.67 26.83 5.64
CA SER A 143 -15.37 28.01 4.82
C SER A 143 -16.63 28.86 4.58
N ILE A 144 -17.74 28.23 4.19
CA ILE A 144 -19.03 28.91 3.96
C ILE A 144 -19.55 29.58 5.24
N LYS A 145 -19.53 28.87 6.39
CA LYS A 145 -19.95 29.45 7.68
C LYS A 145 -19.09 30.63 8.13
N GLY A 146 -17.79 30.59 7.83
CA GLY A 146 -16.86 31.68 8.13
C GLY A 146 -17.19 32.95 7.34
N GLU A 147 -17.52 32.81 6.05
CA GLU A 147 -17.94 33.93 5.20
C GLU A 147 -19.27 34.53 5.66
N ASP A 148 -20.27 33.71 5.96
CA ASP A 148 -21.56 34.17 6.47
C ASP A 148 -21.43 34.95 7.79
N LYS A 149 -20.53 34.51 8.68
CA LYS A 149 -20.26 35.21 9.94
C LYS A 149 -19.58 36.56 9.69
N LYS A 150 -18.64 36.62 8.76
CA LYS A 150 -17.92 37.85 8.38
C LYS A 150 -18.86 38.86 7.71
N LEU A 151 -19.79 38.41 6.86
CA LEU A 151 -20.81 39.29 6.28
C LEU A 151 -21.75 39.88 7.34
N ARG A 152 -22.13 39.09 8.36
CA ARG A 152 -23.00 39.55 9.45
C ARG A 152 -22.31 40.50 10.43
N GLU A 153 -20.98 40.44 10.56
CA GLU A 153 -20.20 41.35 11.41
C GLU A 153 -19.88 42.69 10.69
N CYS A 154 -20.05 42.77 9.37
CA CYS A 154 -19.86 43.98 8.56
C CYS A 154 -21.15 44.81 8.37
N HIS A 155 -22.25 44.46 9.04
CA HIS A 155 -23.51 45.21 9.09
C HIS A 155 -23.84 45.56 10.53
#